data_AF-A0A0A3IZG3-F1
#
_entry.id   AF-A0A0A3IZG3-F1
#
_cell.length_a   1.000
_cell.length_b   1.000
_cell.length_c   1.000
_cell.angle_alpha   90.00
_cell.angle_beta   90.00
_cell.angle_gamma   90.00
#
_symmetry.space_group_name_H-M   'P 1'
#
loop_
_entity.id
_entity.type
_entity.pdbx_description
1 polymer ?
#
loop_
_entity_poly.entity_id
_entity_poly.type
_entity_poly.pdbx_seq_one_letter_code
_entity_poly.pdbx_strand_id
1 'polypeptide(L)'
;MDNQTVLSALSKIPELRINRHEKNELYNVECITRNPHHRRKNIVGDINPGGRSFILYNNGKWVSKNKLGIQNLDQLLEWVKKDIDHLSR
;
A
#
# COMPACT_ATOMS: atom_id res chain seq x y z
N MET A 1 -11.59 -2.94 9.48
CA MET A 1 -11.16 -1.63 8.97
C MET A 1 -11.90 -1.35 7.69
N ASP A 2 -12.32 -0.11 7.54
CA ASP A 2 -12.91 0.41 6.31
C ASP A 2 -11.80 0.83 5.32
N ASN A 3 -11.96 0.46 4.04
CA ASN A 3 -10.93 0.69 3.01
C ASN A 3 -10.81 2.18 2.64
N GLN A 4 -11.89 2.96 2.78
CA GLN A 4 -11.87 4.39 2.52
C GLN A 4 -11.07 5.13 3.61
N THR A 5 -11.22 4.72 4.86
CA THR A 5 -10.42 5.18 6.00
C THR A 5 -8.93 4.87 5.79
N VAL A 6 -8.62 3.67 5.30
CA VAL A 6 -7.24 3.28 4.97
C VAL A 6 -6.65 4.19 3.88
N LEU A 7 -7.36 4.39 2.76
CA LEU A 7 -6.89 5.26 1.69
C LEU A 7 -6.67 6.70 2.17
N SER A 8 -7.58 7.23 2.98
CA SER A 8 -7.45 8.57 3.57
C SER A 8 -6.25 8.69 4.53
N ALA A 9 -5.91 7.62 5.26
CA ALA A 9 -4.73 7.61 6.11
C ALA A 9 -3.44 7.56 5.28
N LEU A 10 -3.39 6.68 4.27
CA LEU A 10 -2.22 6.54 3.40
C LEU A 10 -1.99 7.78 2.54
N SER A 11 -3.05 8.50 2.13
CA SER A 11 -2.93 9.74 1.35
C SER A 11 -2.26 10.89 2.11
N LYS A 12 -2.13 10.77 3.44
CA LYS A 12 -1.46 11.77 4.30
C LYS A 12 0.03 11.50 4.44
N ILE A 13 0.53 10.35 3.94
CA ILE A 13 1.94 9.99 3.98
C ILE A 13 2.62 10.63 2.76
N PRO A 14 3.53 11.60 2.93
CA PRO A 14 4.12 12.36 1.83
C PRO A 14 4.98 11.50 0.88
N GLU A 15 5.52 10.39 1.38
CA GLU A 15 6.29 9.42 0.60
C GLU A 15 5.40 8.52 -0.26
N LEU A 16 4.07 8.63 -0.17
CA LEU A 16 3.15 7.82 -0.95
C LEU A 16 2.41 8.64 -2.01
N ARG A 17 2.15 7.99 -3.13
CA ARG A 17 1.26 8.47 -4.19
C ARG A 17 0.11 7.49 -4.35
N ILE A 18 -1.10 8.01 -4.45
CA ILE A 18 -2.29 7.21 -4.71
C ILE A 18 -2.74 7.44 -6.14
N ASN A 19 -2.69 6.38 -6.96
CA ASN A 19 -3.08 6.39 -8.36
C ASN A 19 -4.33 5.54 -8.56
N ARG A 20 -5.39 6.11 -9.13
CA ARG A 20 -6.57 5.33 -9.50
C ARG A 20 -6.28 4.54 -10.77
N HIS A 21 -6.68 3.26 -10.80
CA HIS A 21 -6.61 2.46 -12.01
C HIS A 21 -7.64 2.96 -13.04
N GLU A 22 -7.28 2.99 -14.32
CA GLU A 22 -8.17 3.48 -15.39
C GLU A 22 -9.38 2.56 -15.63
N LYS A 23 -9.19 1.25 -15.46
CA LYS A 23 -10.16 0.22 -15.87
C LYS A 23 -11.01 -0.34 -14.74
N ASN A 24 -10.73 0.03 -13.48
CA ASN A 24 -11.45 -0.49 -12.33
C ASN A 24 -11.42 0.49 -11.15
N GLU A 25 -12.13 0.16 -10.08
CA GLU A 25 -12.23 1.01 -8.88
C GLU A 25 -11.06 0.81 -7.90
N LEU A 26 -9.95 0.20 -8.32
CA LEU A 26 -8.77 0.06 -7.48
C LEU A 26 -7.96 1.35 -7.45
N TYR A 27 -7.32 1.57 -6.32
CA TYR A 27 -6.32 2.59 -6.11
C TYR A 27 -5.01 1.90 -5.77
N ASN A 28 -4.01 2.14 -6.60
CA ASN A 28 -2.63 1.74 -6.37
C ASN A 28 -1.98 2.74 -5.42
N VAL A 29 -1.32 2.22 -4.39
CA VAL A 29 -0.50 3.00 -3.47
C VAL A 29 0.95 2.76 -3.83
N GLU A 30 1.63 3.80 -4.30
CA GLU A 30 3.03 3.77 -4.74
C GLU A 30 3.93 4.54 -3.77
N CYS A 31 5.13 4.02 -3.53
CA CYS A 31 6.18 4.73 -2.81
C CYS A 31 6.95 5.66 -3.77
N ILE A 32 7.04 6.93 -3.43
CA ILE A 32 7.82 7.94 -4.14
C ILE A 32 9.27 7.83 -3.68
N THR A 33 10.09 7.06 -4.40
CA THR A 33 11.54 6.94 -4.15
C THR A 33 12.34 7.48 -5.32
N ARG A 34 13.49 8.12 -5.03
CA ARG A 34 14.45 8.58 -6.04
C ARG A 34 15.31 7.45 -6.59
N ASN A 35 15.39 6.34 -5.85
CA ASN A 35 16.18 5.16 -6.17
C ASN A 35 15.24 3.95 -6.32
N PRO A 36 14.50 3.84 -7.43
CA PRO A 36 13.62 2.69 -7.65
C PRO A 36 14.43 1.40 -7.63
N HIS A 37 14.02 0.46 -6.78
CA HIS A 37 14.72 -0.82 -6.65
C HIS A 37 14.49 -1.63 -7.95
N HIS A 38 15.56 -1.97 -8.68
CA HIS A 38 15.46 -2.58 -10.02
C HIS A 38 14.63 -3.88 -10.09
N ARG A 39 14.54 -4.61 -8.98
CA ARG A 39 13.82 -5.89 -8.86
C ARG A 39 12.45 -5.81 -8.21
N ARG A 40 12.08 -4.66 -7.61
CA ARG A 40 10.81 -4.52 -6.88
C ARG A 40 10.06 -3.30 -7.39
N LYS A 41 8.80 -3.50 -7.78
CA LYS A 41 7.91 -2.38 -8.08
C LYS A 41 7.79 -1.49 -6.84
N ASN A 42 7.79 -0.17 -7.03
CA ASN A 42 7.55 0.81 -5.96
C ASN A 42 6.08 0.85 -5.53
N ILE A 43 5.42 -0.31 -5.50
CA ILE A 43 4.00 -0.45 -5.16
C ILE A 43 3.94 -1.03 -3.75
N VAL A 44 3.14 -0.39 -2.91
CA VAL A 44 2.86 -0.81 -1.54
C VAL A 44 1.61 -1.68 -1.49
N GLY A 45 0.56 -1.32 -2.23
CA GLY A 45 -0.69 -2.09 -2.25
C GLY A 45 -1.74 -1.60 -3.23
N ASP A 46 -2.78 -2.43 -3.41
CA ASP A 46 -3.99 -2.13 -4.18
C ASP A 46 -5.20 -2.19 -3.27
N ILE A 47 -6.00 -1.11 -3.29
CA ILE A 47 -7.13 -0.93 -2.39
C ILE A 47 -8.36 -0.57 -3.21
N ASN A 48 -9.43 -1.35 -3.06
CA ASN A 48 -10.76 -0.96 -3.53
C ASN A 48 -11.48 -0.23 -2.38
N PRO A 49 -11.85 1.06 -2.49
CA PRO A 49 -12.54 1.79 -1.42
C PRO A 49 -13.89 1.18 -1.04
N GLY A 50 -14.62 0.58 -1.99
CA GLY A 50 -15.87 -0.14 -1.72
C GLY A 50 -15.67 -1.61 -1.29
N GLY A 51 -14.42 -2.07 -1.22
CA GLY A 51 -14.07 -3.45 -0.88
C GLY A 51 -14.04 -3.72 0.64
N ARG A 52 -14.09 -5.01 1.00
CA ARG A 52 -13.98 -5.49 2.40
C ARG A 52 -12.55 -5.88 2.81
N SER A 53 -11.62 -5.90 1.86
CA SER A 53 -10.21 -6.24 2.07
C SER A 53 -9.36 -5.51 1.04
N PHE A 54 -8.06 -5.46 1.29
CA PHE A 54 -7.05 -4.97 0.36
C PHE A 54 -5.85 -5.93 0.32
N ILE A 55 -5.02 -5.75 -0.71
CA ILE A 55 -3.80 -6.54 -0.94
C ILE A 55 -2.59 -5.62 -0.88
N LEU A 56 -1.52 -6.11 -0.29
CA LEU A 56 -0.25 -5.43 -0.18
C LEU A 56 0.80 -6.19 -0.99
N TYR A 57 1.76 -5.47 -1.54
CA TYR A 57 2.82 -6.05 -2.33
C TYR A 57 4.01 -6.36 -1.43
N ASN A 58 4.21 -7.63 -1.08
CA ASN A 58 5.27 -8.07 -0.17
C ASN A 58 6.19 -9.08 -0.87
N ASN A 59 7.50 -8.82 -0.88
CA ASN A 59 8.52 -9.74 -1.42
C ASN A 59 8.21 -10.28 -2.82
N GLY A 60 7.77 -9.40 -3.73
CA GLY A 60 7.46 -9.75 -5.12
C GLY A 60 6.07 -10.37 -5.33
N LYS A 61 5.25 -10.53 -4.29
CA LYS A 61 3.93 -11.16 -4.35
C LYS A 61 2.85 -10.26 -3.77
N TRP A 62 1.64 -10.39 -4.31
CA TRP A 62 0.43 -9.79 -3.75
C TRP A 62 -0.10 -10.65 -2.61
N VAL A 63 -0.19 -10.07 -1.42
CA VAL A 63 -0.59 -10.76 -0.19
C VAL A 63 -1.72 -10.00 0.46
N SER A 64 -2.78 -10.69 0.90
CA SER A 64 -3.87 -10.03 1.61
C SER A 64 -3.42 -9.55 2.99
N LYS A 65 -4.01 -8.45 3.45
CA LYS A 65 -3.73 -7.89 4.79
C LYS A 65 -3.82 -8.94 5.91
N ASN A 66 -4.76 -9.88 5.80
CA ASN A 66 -5.01 -10.92 6.81
C ASN A 66 -3.84 -11.91 6.89
N LYS A 67 -3.24 -12.27 5.75
CA LYS A 67 -2.05 -13.15 5.72
C LYS A 67 -0.81 -12.47 6.30
N LEU A 68 -0.77 -11.13 6.31
CA LEU A 68 0.28 -10.33 6.93
C LEU A 68 -0.01 -10.04 8.42
N GLY A 69 -1.12 -10.56 8.98
CA GLY A 69 -1.49 -10.32 10.37
C GLY A 69 -1.96 -8.89 10.66
N ILE A 70 -2.30 -8.10 9.64
CA ILE A 70 -2.73 -6.70 9.79
C ILE A 70 -4.22 -6.65 10.10
N GLN A 71 -4.54 -6.31 11.35
CA GLN A 71 -5.89 -6.29 11.90
C GLN A 71 -6.45 -4.87 12.03
N ASN A 72 -5.60 -3.89 12.31
CA ASN A 72 -5.97 -2.49 12.54
C ASN A 72 -5.09 -1.48 11.78
N LEU A 73 -5.43 -0.19 11.90
CA LEU A 73 -4.81 0.87 11.11
C LEU A 73 -3.37 1.12 11.54
N ASP A 74 -3.09 1.08 12.83
CA ASP A 74 -1.74 1.30 13.37
C ASP A 74 -0.76 0.24 12.86
N GLN A 75 -1.17 -1.03 12.87
CA GLN A 75 -0.39 -2.13 12.30
C GLN A 75 -0.14 -1.95 10.80
N LEU A 76 -1.14 -1.45 10.06
CA LEU A 76 -0.97 -1.15 8.64
C LEU A 76 0.06 -0.04 8.44
N LEU A 77 -0.06 1.08 9.17
CA LEU A 77 0.84 2.22 9.05
C LEU A 77 2.27 1.84 9.42
N GLU A 78 2.45 1.02 10.46
CA GLU A 78 3.77 0.50 10.83
C GLU A 78 4.35 -0.39 9.73
N TRP A 79 3.53 -1.28 9.15
CA TRP A 79 3.96 -2.13 8.04
C TRP A 79 4.37 -1.30 6.82
N VAL A 80 3.54 -0.32 6.43
CA VAL A 80 3.80 0.58 5.29
C VAL A 80 5.06 1.40 5.52
N LYS A 81 5.29 1.91 6.74
CA LYS A 81 6.52 2.64 7.07
C LYS A 81 7.77 1.80 6.87
N LYS A 82 7.78 0.56 7.36
CA LYS A 82 8.90 -0.38 7.15
C LYS A 82 9.13 -0.66 5.65
N ASP A 83 8.05 -0.70 4.89
CA ASP A 83 8.11 -0.96 3.45
C ASP A 83 8.67 0.23 2.66
N ILE A 84 8.26 1.45 3.02
CA ILE A 84 8.83 2.71 2.50
C ILE A 84 10.31 2.78 2.83
N ASP A 85 10.71 2.49 4.07
CA ASP A 85 12.11 2.48 4.50
C ASP A 85 12.95 1.48 3.68
N HIS A 86 12.36 0.34 3.29
CA HIS A 86 13.02 -0.64 2.45
C HIS A 86 13.14 -0.18 0.98
N LEU A 87 12.13 0.51 0.44
CA LEU A 87 12.09 1.02 -0.93
C LEU A 87 12.89 2.32 -1.14
N SER A 88 13.21 3.02 -0.06
CA SER A 88 13.89 4.32 -0.11
C SER A 88 15.39 4.24 0.20
N ARG A 89 15.89 3.04 0.53
CA ARG A 89 17.32 2.73 0.65
C ARG A 89 17.90 2.35 -0.69
#